data_AF-V7H9U3-F1
#
_entry.id   AF-V7H9U3-F1
#
_cell.length_a   1.000
_cell.length_b   1.000
_cell.length_c   1.000
_cell.angle_alpha   90.00
_cell.angle_beta   90.00
_cell.angle_gamma   90.00
#
_symmetry.space_group_name_H-M   'P 1'
#
loop_
_entity.id
_entity.type
_entity.pdbx_description
1 polymer ?
#
loop_
_entity_poly.entity_id
_entity_poly.type
_entity_poly.pdbx_seq_one_letter_code
_entity_poly.pdbx_strand_id
1 'polypeptide(L)'
;MAFIDDHRKAHGVEPICKVLPIAPSTYHDHVAKRVDPCRLSARARWDTASKHEVRRFEANFRVYGVRKVWRRLRREGFDVARCTVARLMKAMSLEGIVRRSALR
;
A
#
# COMPACT_ATOMS: atom_id res chain seq x y z
N MET A 1 -7.01 -11.09 2.39
CA MET A 1 -8.08 -12.07 2.68
C MET A 1 -7.52 -13.33 3.34
N ALA A 2 -6.66 -13.18 4.37
CA ALA A 2 -5.96 -14.31 4.97
C ALA A 2 -6.93 -15.33 5.59
N PHE A 3 -7.92 -14.85 6.34
CA PHE A 3 -8.94 -15.71 6.94
C PHE A 3 -9.65 -16.65 5.94
N ILE A 4 -10.09 -16.13 4.78
CA ILE A 4 -10.74 -16.96 3.75
C ILE A 4 -9.71 -17.95 3.16
N ASP A 5 -8.49 -17.50 2.89
CA ASP A 5 -7.41 -18.36 2.36
C ASP A 5 -7.08 -19.52 3.32
N ASP A 6 -7.07 -19.26 4.63
CA ASP A 6 -6.74 -20.22 5.68
C ASP A 6 -7.85 -21.28 5.86
N HIS A 7 -9.12 -20.90 5.67
CA HIS A 7 -10.27 -21.75 5.97
C HIS A 7 -10.96 -22.37 4.74
N ARG A 8 -10.66 -21.88 3.52
CA ARG A 8 -11.32 -22.35 2.28
C ARG A 8 -11.18 -23.85 2.02
N LYS A 9 -10.12 -24.51 2.51
CA LYS A 9 -9.91 -25.95 2.35
C LYS A 9 -10.91 -26.78 3.15
N ALA A 10 -11.30 -26.29 4.33
CA ALA A 10 -12.21 -26.99 5.23
C ALA A 10 -13.68 -26.67 4.95
N HIS A 11 -14.00 -25.44 4.56
CA HIS A 11 -15.38 -24.95 4.48
C HIS A 11 -15.82 -24.48 3.08
N GLY A 12 -14.91 -24.40 2.11
CA GLY A 12 -15.18 -23.76 0.82
C GLY A 12 -15.27 -22.23 0.94
N VAL A 13 -15.15 -21.54 -0.20
CA VAL A 13 -15.16 -20.06 -0.23
C VAL A 13 -16.55 -19.50 0.00
N GLU A 14 -17.57 -20.07 -0.65
CA GLU A 14 -18.95 -19.57 -0.63
C GLU A 14 -19.56 -19.54 0.78
N PRO A 15 -19.44 -20.59 1.62
CA PRO A 15 -19.97 -20.56 2.98
C PRO A 15 -19.30 -19.50 3.86
N ILE A 16 -17.99 -19.32 3.74
CA ILE A 16 -17.24 -18.30 4.46
C ILE A 16 -17.67 -16.89 4.01
N CYS A 17 -17.77 -16.68 2.70
CA CYS A 17 -18.22 -15.43 2.11
C CYS A 17 -19.64 -15.04 2.56
N LYS A 18 -20.54 -16.02 2.72
CA LYS A 18 -21.90 -15.80 3.25
C LYS A 18 -21.91 -15.29 4.70
N VAL A 19 -21.00 -15.79 5.54
CA VAL A 19 -20.88 -15.39 6.95
C VAL A 19 -20.18 -14.03 7.11
N LEU A 20 -19.24 -13.69 6.22
CA LEU A 20 -18.47 -12.43 6.25
C LEU A 20 -19.15 -11.26 5.50
N PRO A 21 -20.46 -11.35 5.21
CA PRO A 21 -21.14 -10.71 4.08
C PRO A 21 -20.24 -10.16 2.93
N ILE A 22 -19.43 -11.01 2.31
CA ILE A 22 -18.60 -10.67 1.13
C ILE A 22 -19.09 -11.48 -0.07
N ALA A 23 -19.23 -10.86 -1.24
CA ALA A 23 -19.55 -11.61 -2.46
C ALA A 23 -18.38 -12.55 -2.87
N PRO A 24 -18.64 -13.83 -3.22
CA PRO A 24 -17.59 -14.74 -3.69
C PRO A 24 -16.79 -14.20 -4.89
N SER A 25 -17.45 -13.45 -5.78
CA SER A 25 -16.81 -12.77 -6.90
C SER A 25 -15.73 -11.79 -6.46
N THR A 26 -15.93 -11.07 -5.35
CA THR A 26 -14.93 -10.16 -4.76
C THR A 26 -13.69 -10.92 -4.28
N TYR A 27 -13.88 -12.11 -3.70
CA TYR A 27 -12.76 -12.96 -3.31
C TYR A 27 -11.95 -13.41 -4.54
N HIS A 28 -12.62 -13.93 -5.56
CA HIS A 28 -11.95 -14.39 -6.78
C HIS A 28 -11.27 -13.25 -7.56
N ASP A 29 -11.88 -12.06 -7.62
CA ASP A 29 -11.25 -10.86 -8.18
C ASP A 29 -9.99 -10.46 -7.40
N HIS A 30 -10.04 -10.52 -6.07
CA HIS A 30 -8.86 -10.27 -5.23
C HIS A 30 -7.75 -11.30 -5.48
N VAL A 31 -8.08 -12.58 -5.60
CA VAL A 31 -7.11 -13.63 -5.95
C VAL A 31 -6.54 -13.40 -7.35
N ALA A 32 -7.38 -13.08 -8.34
CA ALA A 32 -6.95 -12.80 -9.70
C ALA A 32 -5.98 -11.62 -9.78
N LYS A 33 -6.24 -10.53 -9.05
CA LYS A 33 -5.34 -9.37 -8.96
C LYS A 33 -4.01 -9.65 -8.25
N ARG A 34 -3.97 -10.65 -7.35
CA ARG A 34 -2.73 -11.10 -6.69
C ARG A 34 -1.87 -11.95 -7.61
N VAL A 35 -2.50 -12.82 -8.40
CA VAL A 35 -1.81 -13.72 -9.35
C VAL A 35 -1.35 -12.95 -10.59
N ASP A 36 -2.18 -12.05 -11.10
CA ASP A 36 -1.92 -11.24 -12.28
C ASP A 36 -1.93 -9.74 -11.93
N PRO A 37 -0.76 -9.14 -11.67
CA PRO A 37 -0.63 -7.71 -11.39
C PRO A 37 -1.09 -6.80 -12.54
N CYS A 38 -1.26 -7.30 -13.77
CA CYS A 38 -1.80 -6.50 -14.88
C CYS A 38 -3.28 -6.20 -14.71
N ARG A 39 -4.02 -7.00 -13.92
CA ARG A 39 -5.43 -6.76 -13.56
C ARG A 39 -5.63 -5.68 -12.50
N LEU A 40 -4.54 -5.19 -11.91
CA LEU A 40 -4.59 -4.02 -11.04
C LEU A 40 -4.90 -2.76 -11.86
N SER A 41 -5.61 -1.82 -11.24
CA SER A 41 -5.80 -0.50 -11.86
C SER A 41 -4.46 0.17 -12.13
N ALA A 42 -4.40 1.03 -13.15
CA ALA A 42 -3.17 1.76 -13.51
C ALA A 42 -2.55 2.46 -12.28
N ARG A 43 -3.39 3.05 -11.42
CA ARG A 43 -2.97 3.64 -10.14
C ARG A 43 -2.33 2.63 -9.19
N ALA A 44 -2.95 1.47 -8.98
CA ALA A 44 -2.43 0.45 -8.08
C ALA A 44 -1.11 -0.18 -8.59
N ARG A 45 -0.96 -0.31 -9.92
CA ARG A 45 0.30 -0.72 -10.56
C ARG A 45 1.39 0.31 -10.30
N TRP A 46 1.09 1.58 -10.57
CA TRP A 46 2.03 2.69 -10.35
C TRP A 46 2.44 2.82 -8.88
N ASP A 47 1.48 2.69 -7.96
CA ASP A 47 1.74 2.70 -6.52
C ASP A 47 2.65 1.54 -6.11
N THR A 48 2.41 0.34 -6.64
CA THR A 48 3.22 -0.85 -6.31
C THR A 48 4.66 -0.67 -6.76
N ALA A 49 4.88 -0.14 -7.97
CA ALA A 49 6.23 0.20 -8.44
C ALA A 49 6.88 1.30 -7.58
N SER A 50 6.12 2.34 -7.22
CA SER A 50 6.62 3.50 -6.47
C SER A 50 6.88 3.22 -4.98
N LYS A 51 6.27 2.17 -4.41
CA LYS A 51 6.55 1.74 -3.03
C LYS A 51 8.03 1.42 -2.83
N HIS A 52 8.70 0.84 -3.82
CA HIS A 52 10.14 0.53 -3.76
C HIS A 52 10.95 1.81 -3.52
N GLU A 53 10.69 2.84 -4.34
CA GLU A 53 11.38 4.13 -4.26
C GLU A 53 11.09 4.89 -2.97
N VAL A 54 9.88 4.76 -2.43
CA VAL A 54 9.54 5.34 -1.12
C VAL A 54 10.20 4.55 0.02
N ARG A 55 10.32 3.21 -0.10
CA ARG A 55 10.86 2.34 0.96
C ARG A 55 12.33 2.58 1.26
N ARG A 56 13.15 2.90 0.26
CA ARG A 56 14.59 3.18 0.47
C ARG A 56 14.84 4.30 1.48
N PHE A 57 13.86 5.17 1.73
CA PHE A 57 13.98 6.23 2.74
C PHE A 57 13.81 5.75 4.19
N GLU A 58 13.38 4.50 4.40
CA GLU A 58 13.36 3.85 5.72
C GLU A 58 14.76 3.79 6.34
N ALA A 59 15.78 3.51 5.54
CA ALA A 59 17.18 3.45 5.95
C ALA A 59 17.74 4.81 6.45
N ASN A 60 17.08 5.93 6.17
CA ASN A 60 17.54 7.27 6.54
C ASN A 60 17.14 7.68 7.98
N PHE A 61 17.18 6.75 8.93
CA PHE A 61 16.88 6.94 10.36
C PHE A 61 15.56 7.70 10.62
N ARG A 62 14.53 7.48 9.78
CA ARG A 62 13.24 8.20 9.85
C ARG A 62 13.38 9.74 9.77
N VAL A 63 14.51 10.31 9.35
CA VAL A 63 14.66 11.77 9.19
C VAL A 63 13.83 12.32 8.01
N TYR A 64 13.44 11.42 7.11
CA TYR A 64 12.70 11.70 5.88
C TYR A 64 11.20 11.52 6.09
N GLY A 65 10.52 12.62 6.41
CA GLY A 65 9.07 12.71 6.28
C GLY A 65 8.63 12.98 4.84
N VAL A 66 7.31 12.96 4.62
CA VAL A 66 6.63 13.15 3.31
C VAL A 66 7.27 14.24 2.45
N ARG A 67 7.54 15.41 3.02
CA ARG A 67 8.08 16.57 2.28
C ARG A 67 9.48 16.31 1.71
N LYS A 68 10.35 15.63 2.45
CA LYS A 68 11.73 15.37 2.00
C LYS A 68 11.76 14.24 0.98
N VAL A 69 10.98 13.18 1.19
CA VAL A 69 10.79 12.09 0.23
C VAL A 69 10.27 12.64 -1.09
N TRP A 70 9.20 13.45 -1.06
CA TRP A 70 8.63 14.06 -2.26
C TRP A 70 9.63 14.92 -3.03
N ARG A 71 10.39 15.80 -2.35
CA ARG A 71 11.42 16.62 -3.00
C ARG A 71 12.53 15.78 -3.62
N ARG A 72 12.92 14.69 -2.96
CA ARG A 72 13.97 13.80 -3.48
C ARG A 72 13.49 13.04 -4.71
N LEU A 73 12.28 12.50 -4.69
CA LEU A 73 11.66 11.83 -5.84
C LEU A 73 11.56 12.79 -7.04
N ARG A 74 11.11 14.03 -6.85
CA ARG A 74 11.07 15.02 -7.95
C ARG A 74 12.46 15.36 -8.50
N ARG A 75 13.49 15.42 -7.66
CA ARG A 75 14.88 15.67 -8.11
C ARG A 75 15.46 14.52 -8.93
N GLU A 76 14.96 13.31 -8.74
CA GLU A 76 15.37 12.13 -9.48
C GLU A 76 14.48 11.87 -10.71
N GLY A 77 13.58 12.80 -11.04
CA GLY A 77 12.75 12.74 -12.26
C GLY A 77 11.40 12.04 -12.08
N PHE A 78 11.02 11.65 -10.87
CA PHE A 78 9.69 11.07 -10.64
C PHE A 78 8.61 12.16 -10.59
N ASP A 79 7.66 12.09 -11.51
CA ASP A 79 6.45 12.92 -11.46
C ASP A 79 5.41 12.32 -10.50
N VAL A 80 5.55 12.63 -9.22
CA VAL A 80 4.63 12.18 -8.17
C VAL A 80 4.05 13.35 -7.38
N ALA A 81 2.73 13.32 -7.20
CA ALA A 81 2.04 14.26 -6.33
C ALA A 81 2.42 14.03 -4.85
N ARG A 82 2.52 15.11 -4.07
CA ARG A 82 2.82 15.04 -2.63
C ARG A 82 1.82 14.17 -1.86
N CYS A 83 0.54 14.23 -2.22
CA CYS A 83 -0.52 13.42 -1.60
C CYS A 83 -0.32 11.92 -1.86
N THR A 84 0.22 11.54 -3.02
CA THR A 84 0.58 10.16 -3.33
C THR A 84 1.71 9.67 -2.43
N VAL A 85 2.76 10.47 -2.25
CA VAL A 85 3.85 10.14 -1.31
C VAL A 85 3.33 9.96 0.11
N ALA A 86 2.48 10.88 0.60
CA ALA A 86 1.89 10.78 1.94
C ALA A 86 1.09 9.48 2.12
N ARG A 87 0.27 9.13 1.12
CA ARG A 87 -0.53 7.91 1.12
C ARG A 87 0.32 6.65 1.06
N LEU A 88 1.37 6.63 0.23
CA LEU A 88 2.30 5.50 0.14
C LEU A 88 3.07 5.29 1.44
N MET A 89 3.58 6.37 2.04
CA MET A 89 4.24 6.31 3.34
C MET A 89 3.31 5.79 4.44
N LYS A 90 2.05 6.26 4.49
CA LYS A 90 1.04 5.75 5.43
C LYS A 90 0.75 4.26 5.21
N ALA A 91 0.59 3.83 3.95
CA ALA A 91 0.34 2.43 3.60
C ALA A 91 1.50 1.49 3.95
N MET A 92 2.70 2.03 4.14
CA MET A 92 3.91 1.29 4.51
C MET A 92 4.34 1.54 5.96
N SER A 93 3.53 2.26 6.76
CA SER A 93 3.85 2.65 8.13
C SER A 93 5.19 3.40 8.26
N LEU A 94 5.56 4.18 7.22
CA LEU A 94 6.76 5.02 7.22
C LEU A 94 6.43 6.40 7.75
N GLU A 95 7.05 6.76 8.88
CA GLU A 95 6.88 8.07 9.49
C GLU A 95 8.23 8.79 9.60
N GLY A 96 8.21 10.06 9.20
CA GLY A 96 9.36 10.93 9.43
C GLY A 96 9.32 11.53 10.83
N ILE A 97 10.48 11.68 11.46
CA ILE A 97 10.64 12.41 12.71
C ILE A 97 10.13 13.84 12.50
N VAL A 98 9.06 14.17 13.20
CA VAL A 98 8.62 15.54 13.37
C VAL A 98 9.57 16.15 14.40
N ARG A 99 10.35 17.17 14.00
CA ARG A 99 11.03 18.01 14.99
C ARG A 99 9.91 18.57 15.87
N ARG A 100 9.92 18.23 17.16
CA ARG A 100 9.06 18.81 18.19
C ARG A 100 9.00 20.32 17.93
N SER A 101 7.87 20.80 17.41
CA SER A 101 7.51 22.19 17.63
C SER A 101 7.38 22.32 19.14
N ALA A 102 8.02 23.33 19.72
CA ALA A 102 7.74 23.69 21.10
C ALA A 102 6.22 23.71 21.30
N LEU A 103 5.78 23.15 22.44
CA LEU A 103 4.39 23.21 22.88
C LEU A 103 3.84 24.63 22.67
N ARG A 104 2.58 24.71 22.27
CA ARG A 104 1.76 25.88 22.56
C ARG A 104 0.48 25.41 23.22
#